data_AF-A0A7L2JYL0-F1
#
_entry.id   AF-A0A7L2JYL0-F1
#
_cell.length_a   1.000
_cell.length_b   1.000
_cell.length_c   1.000
_cell.angle_alpha   90.00
_cell.angle_beta   90.00
_cell.angle_gamma   90.00
#
_symmetry.space_group_name_H-M   'P 1'
#
loop_
_entity.id
_entity.type
_entity.pdbx_description
1 polymer ?
#
loop_
_entity_poly.entity_id
_entity_poly.type
_entity_poly.pdbx_seq_one_letter_code
_entity_poly.pdbx_strand_id
1 'polypeptide(L)'
;MAEDIKTKLDRYKTAPFDSRFPNQNQTRNCWQNYLDFQRCQRAMAARGADASPCQWYFRVYKSLCPTSWVTAWDEAREEGTFPGKI
;
A
#
# COMPACT_ATOMS: atom_id res chain seq x y z
N MET A 1 -11.08 16.36 4.85
CA MET A 1 -9.95 15.40 4.69
C MET A 1 -10.44 13.98 4.42
N ALA A 2 -11.38 13.41 5.20
CA ALA A 2 -11.96 12.09 4.91
C ALA A 2 -12.82 12.06 3.61
N GLU A 3 -13.64 13.09 3.38
CA GLU A 3 -14.43 13.30 2.14
C GLU A 3 -13.57 13.31 0.86
N ASP A 4 -12.35 13.85 0.94
CA ASP A 4 -11.43 13.95 -0.20
C ASP A 4 -10.80 12.59 -0.54
N ILE A 5 -10.47 11.76 0.46
CA ILE A 5 -9.95 10.40 0.24
C ILE A 5 -11.02 9.52 -0.39
N LYS A 6 -12.26 9.59 0.10
CA LYS A 6 -13.38 8.81 -0.45
C LYS A 6 -13.61 9.15 -1.93
N THR A 7 -13.67 10.43 -2.26
CA THR A 7 -13.82 10.89 -3.66
C THR A 7 -12.66 10.42 -4.54
N LYS A 8 -11.42 10.45 -4.03
CA LYS A 8 -10.22 9.95 -4.74
C LYS A 8 -10.28 8.45 -4.97
N LEU A 9 -10.80 7.68 -4.01
CA LEU A 9 -11.00 6.24 -4.15
C LEU A 9 -12.10 5.92 -5.17
N ASP A 10 -13.20 6.65 -5.18
CA ASP A 10 -14.30 6.45 -6.12
C ASP A 10 -13.87 6.73 -7.58
N ARG A 11 -12.99 7.72 -7.78
CA ARG A 11 -12.45 8.09 -9.10
C ARG A 11 -11.16 7.37 -9.46
N TYR A 12 -10.67 6.46 -8.62
CA TYR A 12 -9.40 5.77 -8.85
C TYR A 12 -9.47 4.88 -10.10
N LYS A 13 -8.55 5.09 -11.05
CA LYS A 13 -8.40 4.25 -12.24
C LYS A 13 -7.13 3.40 -12.19
N THR A 14 -6.00 4.04 -11.90
CA THR A 14 -4.68 3.42 -11.77
C THR A 14 -3.82 4.27 -10.83
N ALA A 15 -2.63 3.78 -10.47
CA ALA A 15 -1.69 4.51 -9.65
C ALA A 15 -1.28 5.81 -10.37
N PRO A 16 -1.42 7.00 -9.72
CA PRO A 16 -1.00 8.25 -10.32
C PRO A 16 0.53 8.38 -10.32
N PHE A 17 1.04 9.38 -11.05
CA PHE A 17 2.45 9.75 -10.96
C PHE A 17 2.82 10.15 -9.52
N ASP A 18 3.94 9.63 -9.03
CA ASP A 18 4.52 9.96 -7.73
C ASP A 18 5.89 10.60 -7.92
N SER A 19 6.02 11.88 -7.56
CA SER A 19 7.26 12.64 -7.73
C SER A 19 8.43 12.11 -6.88
N ARG A 20 8.17 11.26 -5.87
CA ARG A 20 9.21 10.57 -5.09
C ARG A 20 9.87 9.45 -5.88
N PHE A 21 9.19 8.93 -6.90
CA PHE A 21 9.65 7.85 -7.76
C PHE A 21 9.54 8.25 -9.25
N PRO A 22 10.29 9.28 -9.70
CA PRO A 22 10.11 9.84 -11.04
C PRO A 22 10.78 9.02 -12.15
N ASN A 23 11.67 8.10 -11.79
CA ASN A 23 12.48 7.34 -12.74
C ASN A 23 11.78 6.07 -13.24
N GLN A 24 12.29 5.47 -14.31
CA GLN A 24 11.75 4.23 -14.87
C GLN A 24 11.74 3.06 -13.88
N ASN A 25 12.69 3.01 -12.93
CA ASN A 25 12.71 1.97 -11.90
C ASN A 25 11.66 2.25 -10.81
N GLN A 26 10.55 1.52 -10.86
CA GLN A 26 9.40 1.66 -9.95
C GLN A 26 9.39 0.66 -8.78
N THR A 27 10.44 -0.15 -8.60
CA THR A 27 10.51 -1.17 -7.54
C THR A 27 10.29 -0.56 -6.14
N ARG A 28 10.90 0.60 -5.86
CA ARG A 28 10.73 1.29 -4.57
C ARG A 28 9.32 1.85 -4.38
N ASN A 29 8.63 2.23 -5.46
CA ASN A 29 7.26 2.73 -5.38
C ASN A 29 6.31 1.60 -4.95
N CYS A 30 6.41 0.44 -5.60
CA CYS A 30 5.68 -0.77 -5.21
C CYS A 30 5.96 -1.15 -3.75
N TRP A 31 7.24 -1.28 -3.38
CA TRP A 31 7.66 -1.68 -2.03
C TRP A 31 7.14 -0.72 -0.95
N GLN A 32 7.26 0.59 -1.17
CA GLN A 32 6.82 1.60 -0.21
C GLN A 32 5.31 1.53 0.02
N ASN A 33 4.51 1.44 -1.06
CA ASN A 33 3.05 1.35 -0.92
C ASN A 33 2.59 0.05 -0.27
N TYR A 34 3.28 -1.07 -0.52
CA TYR A 34 3.01 -2.31 0.19
C TYR A 34 3.24 -2.14 1.70
N LEU A 35 4.41 -1.61 2.10
CA LEU A 35 4.71 -1.35 3.52
C LEU A 35 3.74 -0.35 4.16
N ASP A 36 3.39 0.72 3.47
CA ASP A 36 2.50 1.75 3.98
C ASP A 36 1.08 1.22 4.19
N PHE A 37 0.60 0.32 3.33
CA PHE A 37 -0.65 -0.39 3.56
C PHE A 37 -0.61 -1.20 4.86
N GLN A 38 0.44 -2.02 5.07
CA GLN A 38 0.53 -2.86 6.26
C GLN A 38 0.70 -2.04 7.55
N ARG A 39 1.51 -0.97 7.51
CA ARG A 39 1.69 -0.03 8.61
C ARG A 39 0.39 0.67 8.95
N CYS A 40 -0.33 1.15 7.93
CA CYS A 40 -1.61 1.81 8.09
C CYS A 40 -2.63 0.86 8.73
N GLN A 41 -2.78 -0.35 8.20
CA GLN A 41 -3.67 -1.37 8.77
C GLN A 41 -3.36 -1.65 10.23
N ARG A 42 -2.08 -1.86 10.57
CA ARG A 42 -1.66 -2.08 11.96
C ARG A 42 -1.97 -0.88 12.86
N ALA A 43 -1.69 0.33 12.39
CA ALA A 43 -1.96 1.56 13.15
C ALA A 43 -3.46 1.78 13.37
N MET A 44 -4.31 1.51 12.38
CA MET A 44 -5.76 1.64 12.50
C MET A 44 -6.34 0.57 13.41
N ALA A 45 -5.89 -0.68 13.30
CA ALA A 45 -6.27 -1.78 14.19
C ALA A 45 -5.89 -1.48 15.65
N ALA A 46 -4.68 -0.99 15.91
CA ALA A 46 -4.24 -0.62 17.26
C ALA A 46 -5.04 0.54 17.88
N ARG A 47 -5.63 1.40 17.04
CA ARG A 47 -6.47 2.52 17.46
C ARG A 47 -7.97 2.19 17.48
N GLY A 48 -8.38 1.00 17.03
CA GLY A 48 -9.79 0.67 16.82
C GLY A 48 -10.50 1.59 15.82
N ALA A 49 -9.76 2.17 14.87
CA ALA A 49 -10.27 3.17 13.94
C ALA A 49 -10.55 2.58 12.54
N ASP A 50 -11.36 3.29 11.74
CA ASP A 50 -11.73 2.87 10.39
C ASP A 50 -10.52 2.83 9.43
N ALA A 51 -10.24 1.65 8.85
CA ALA A 51 -9.14 1.44 7.93
C ALA A 51 -9.38 1.97 6.50
N SER A 52 -10.48 2.67 6.23
CA SER A 52 -10.76 3.29 4.92
C SER A 52 -9.61 4.14 4.35
N PRO A 53 -8.81 4.89 5.14
CA PRO A 53 -7.67 5.66 4.59
C PRO A 53 -6.57 4.76 4.02
N CYS A 54 -6.45 3.52 4.50
CA CYS A 54 -5.45 2.57 4.04
C CYS A 54 -5.76 2.01 2.64
N GLN A 55 -7.02 2.12 2.19
CA GLN A 55 -7.47 1.61 0.89
C GLN A 55 -6.75 2.27 -0.29
N TRP A 56 -6.24 3.50 -0.11
CA TRP A 56 -5.43 4.14 -1.14
C TRP A 56 -4.16 3.34 -1.44
N TYR A 57 -3.39 3.01 -0.39
CA TYR A 57 -2.17 2.22 -0.52
C TYR A 57 -2.46 0.84 -1.07
N PHE A 58 -3.58 0.22 -0.64
CA PHE A 58 -4.02 -1.07 -1.18
C PHE A 58 -4.18 -1.05 -2.69
N ARG A 59 -4.92 -0.07 -3.22
CA ARG A 59 -5.13 0.07 -4.66
C ARG A 59 -3.83 0.35 -5.40
N VAL A 60 -2.98 1.22 -4.85
CA VAL A 60 -1.70 1.60 -5.49
C VAL A 60 -0.74 0.42 -5.58
N TYR A 61 -0.47 -0.31 -4.49
CA TYR A 61 0.46 -1.43 -4.57
C TYR A 61 -0.10 -2.57 -5.43
N LYS A 62 -1.43 -2.80 -5.42
CA LYS A 62 -2.06 -3.77 -6.33
C LYS A 62 -1.94 -3.37 -7.81
N SER A 63 -1.90 -2.08 -8.13
CA SER A 63 -1.67 -1.60 -9.51
C SER A 63 -0.21 -1.66 -9.94
N LEU A 64 0.75 -1.51 -9.02
CA LEU A 64 2.18 -1.40 -9.33
C LEU A 64 2.96 -2.71 -9.18
N CYS A 65 2.62 -3.51 -8.17
CA CYS A 65 3.42 -4.66 -7.78
C CYS A 65 3.09 -5.90 -8.61
N PRO A 66 4.10 -6.66 -9.08
CA PRO A 66 3.87 -8.01 -9.59
C PRO A 66 3.17 -8.88 -8.54
N THR A 67 2.17 -9.65 -8.95
CA THR A 67 1.42 -10.53 -8.02
C THR A 67 2.34 -11.51 -7.29
N SER A 68 3.35 -12.05 -7.97
CA SER A 68 4.33 -12.97 -7.36
C SER A 68 5.11 -12.34 -6.20
N TRP A 69 5.43 -11.04 -6.29
CA TRP A 69 6.10 -10.33 -5.19
C TRP A 69 5.16 -10.17 -4.01
N VAL A 70 3.91 -9.79 -4.26
CA VAL A 70 2.91 -9.61 -3.20
C VAL A 70 2.66 -10.93 -2.48
N THR A 71 2.46 -12.02 -3.20
CA THR A 71 2.26 -13.35 -2.61
C THR A 71 3.46 -13.78 -1.75
N ALA A 72 4.68 -13.66 -2.28
CA ALA A 72 5.89 -14.01 -1.52
C ALA A 72 6.09 -13.14 -0.26
N TRP A 73 5.74 -11.85 -0.33
CA TRP A 73 5.80 -10.97 0.83
C TRP A 73 4.72 -11.26 1.86
N ASP A 74 3.51 -11.60 1.41
CA ASP A 74 2.41 -12.01 2.29
C ASP A 74 2.76 -13.31 3.02
N GLU A 75 3.28 -14.33 2.33
CA GLU A 75 3.77 -15.58 2.92
C GLU A 75 4.89 -15.32 3.95
N ALA A 76 5.91 -14.54 3.58
CA ALA A 76 7.01 -14.21 4.49
C ALA A 76 6.53 -13.45 5.74
N ARG A 77 5.43 -12.69 5.67
CA ARG A 77 4.84 -12.02 6.83
C ARG A 77 4.09 -12.97 7.74
N GLU A 78 3.34 -13.92 7.16
CA GLU A 78 2.66 -14.97 7.91
C GLU A 78 3.67 -15.86 8.64
N GLU A 79 4.82 -16.14 8.01
CA GLU A 79 5.93 -16.89 8.61
C GLU A 79 6.81 -16.08 9.58
N GLY A 80 6.62 -14.75 9.65
CA GLY A 80 7.44 -13.86 10.48
C GLY A 80 8.87 -13.65 9.97
N THR A 81 9.17 -14.00 8.72
CA THR A 81 10.48 -13.87 8.06
C THR A 81 10.61 -12.61 7.20
N PHE A 82 9.54 -11.80 7.10
CA PHE A 82 9.52 -10.60 6.29
C PHE A 82 10.55 -9.54 6.76
N PRO A 83 11.42 -9.03 5.87
CA PRO A 83 12.53 -8.15 6.27
C PRO A 83 12.12 -6.70 6.49
N GLY A 84 10.92 -6.30 6.03
CA GLY A 84 10.46 -4.92 6.15
C GLY A 84 9.88 -4.60 7.52
N LYS A 85 10.25 -3.45 8.09
CA LYS A 85 9.65 -2.95 9.32
C LYS A 85 8.21 -2.46 9.05
N ILE A 86 7.24 -3.31 9.38
CA ILE A 86 5.81 -2.99 9.41
C ILE A 86 5.47 -2.34 10.74
#